data_AF-A0A821IEM0-F1
#
_entry.id   AF-A0A821IEM0-F1
#
_cell.length_a   1.000
_cell.length_b   1.000
_cell.length_c   1.000
_cell.angle_alpha   90.00
_cell.angle_beta   90.00
_cell.angle_gamma   90.00
#
_symmetry.space_group_name_H-M   'P 1'
#
loop_
_entity.id
_entity.type
_entity.pdbx_description
1 polymer ?
#
loop_
_entity_poly.entity_id
_entity_poly.type
_entity_poly.pdbx_seq_one_letter_code
_entity_poly.pdbx_strand_id
1 'polypeptide(L)'
;MANGWAIGGDHLVEYPQDVGYPIGGDFPVKYYMIQIHFDNAHVETGRHDSSGIQFYIGEELRQYDVGYLTLGTESNPGAIVIPPQASEFVVDAFCTPKATEGDAFVTQCVYNTMNKKEVTLGGQKTTDEMCLQTFTYYPRMNDLFVCVSSLSAAAWLTVANSSSLANIEVFKQWLHSIQWTPEAVAKWQLFHKNSSRLVRIIGGSTFETESLNTLPTYQDLIITPRCNTANRRTETLLFLLFIPLLMSI
;
A
#
# COMPACT_ATOMS: atom_id res chain seq x y z
N MET A 1 -1.72 -8.31 -10.07
CA MET A 1 -3.16 -8.24 -9.72
C MET A 1 -3.91 -7.87 -10.99
N ALA A 2 -5.05 -8.50 -11.25
CA ALA A 2 -5.86 -8.22 -12.45
C ALA A 2 -7.10 -7.38 -12.13
N ASN A 3 -7.58 -7.41 -10.88
CA ASN A 3 -8.67 -6.61 -10.30
C ASN A 3 -8.80 -6.94 -8.80
N GLY A 4 -9.54 -6.13 -8.04
CA GLY A 4 -9.80 -6.35 -6.60
C GLY A 4 -11.12 -5.70 -6.16
N TRP A 5 -11.69 -6.22 -5.06
CA TRP A 5 -12.92 -5.70 -4.44
C TRP A 5 -12.72 -5.66 -2.92
N ALA A 6 -13.29 -4.64 -2.28
CA ALA A 6 -13.34 -4.50 -0.83
C ALA A 6 -14.73 -4.05 -0.38
N ILE A 7 -15.02 -4.21 0.92
CA ILE A 7 -16.30 -3.84 1.52
C ILE A 7 -16.61 -2.36 1.20
N GLY A 8 -17.82 -2.12 0.69
CA GLY A 8 -18.28 -0.79 0.28
C GLY A 8 -17.89 -0.39 -1.15
N GLY A 9 -17.05 -1.17 -1.84
CA GLY A 9 -16.74 -1.00 -3.25
C GLY A 9 -17.89 -1.44 -4.15
N ASP A 10 -18.02 -0.80 -5.31
CA ASP A 10 -19.01 -1.20 -6.30
C ASP A 10 -18.73 -2.62 -6.82
N HIS A 11 -19.80 -3.33 -7.14
CA HIS A 11 -19.79 -4.70 -7.65
C HIS A 11 -19.30 -4.79 -9.10
N LEU A 12 -19.27 -3.66 -9.81
CA LEU A 12 -18.83 -3.57 -11.20
C LEU A 12 -17.69 -2.56 -11.34
N VAL A 13 -16.57 -3.01 -11.89
CA VAL A 13 -15.48 -2.15 -12.35
C VAL A 13 -15.58 -2.07 -13.87
N GLU A 14 -16.07 -0.95 -14.38
CA GLU A 14 -16.11 -0.68 -15.82
C GLU A 14 -14.84 0.06 -16.25
N TYR A 15 -14.20 -0.43 -17.31
CA TYR A 15 -13.13 0.30 -17.99
C TYR A 15 -13.70 1.17 -19.11
N PRO A 16 -13.02 2.27 -19.48
CA PRO A 16 -13.32 2.99 -20.72
C PRO A 16 -13.33 2.06 -21.93
N GLN A 17 -14.10 2.42 -22.96
CA GLN A 17 -14.34 1.56 -24.14
C GLN A 17 -13.06 1.17 -24.89
N ASP A 18 -12.03 2.01 -24.84
CA ASP A 18 -10.72 1.83 -25.48
C ASP A 18 -9.67 1.19 -24.55
N VAL A 19 -10.07 0.76 -23.35
CA VAL A 19 -9.19 0.25 -22.29
C VAL A 19 -9.58 -1.19 -21.90
N GLY A 20 -8.59 -2.05 -21.68
CA GLY A 20 -8.83 -3.44 -21.27
C GLY A 20 -7.66 -4.09 -20.55
N TYR A 21 -7.91 -5.23 -19.91
CA TYR A 21 -6.84 -6.07 -19.34
C TYR A 21 -6.61 -7.28 -20.27
N PRO A 22 -5.44 -7.40 -20.92
CA PRO A 22 -5.16 -8.52 -21.82
C PRO A 22 -4.98 -9.83 -21.04
N ILE A 23 -5.65 -10.88 -21.49
CA ILE A 23 -5.63 -12.22 -20.88
C ILE A 23 -5.48 -13.30 -21.96
N GLY A 24 -4.63 -14.30 -21.70
CA GLY A 24 -4.46 -15.46 -22.58
C GLY A 24 -3.49 -15.23 -23.75
N GLY A 25 -3.67 -15.96 -24.85
CA GLY A 25 -2.86 -15.82 -26.08
C GLY A 25 -1.37 -15.98 -25.84
N ASP A 26 -0.56 -15.06 -26.39
CA ASP A 26 0.90 -14.98 -26.18
C ASP A 26 1.30 -14.11 -24.98
N PHE A 27 0.34 -13.54 -24.23
CA PHE A 27 0.61 -12.69 -23.07
C PHE A 27 1.14 -13.50 -21.88
N PRO A 28 1.95 -12.89 -20.99
CA PRO A 28 2.55 -13.59 -19.86
C PRO A 28 1.52 -14.12 -18.83
N VAL A 29 0.32 -13.54 -18.77
CA VAL A 29 -0.75 -13.97 -17.85
C VAL A 29 -1.57 -15.09 -18.48
N LYS A 30 -1.36 -16.34 -18.00
CA LYS A 30 -2.06 -17.54 -18.48
C LYS A 30 -3.19 -18.03 -17.58
N TYR A 31 -3.13 -17.68 -16.29
CA TYR A 31 -4.07 -18.16 -15.28
C TYR A 31 -4.60 -16.98 -14.47
N TYR A 32 -5.84 -17.11 -14.04
CA TYR A 32 -6.42 -16.22 -13.04
C TYR A 32 -6.45 -16.92 -11.68
N MET A 33 -5.99 -16.24 -10.64
CA MET A 33 -6.04 -16.71 -9.26
C MET A 33 -6.99 -15.82 -8.48
N ILE A 34 -8.01 -16.43 -7.85
CA ILE A 34 -8.90 -15.73 -6.93
C ILE A 34 -8.38 -15.96 -5.51
N GLN A 35 -8.19 -14.86 -4.77
CA GLN A 35 -7.96 -14.89 -3.33
C GLN A 35 -9.17 -14.24 -2.65
N ILE A 36 -9.79 -14.96 -1.71
CA ILE A 36 -10.95 -14.48 -0.95
C ILE A 36 -10.57 -14.39 0.52
N HIS A 37 -10.82 -13.25 1.15
CA HIS A 37 -10.60 -13.02 2.57
C HIS A 37 -11.92 -13.22 3.33
N PHE A 38 -11.99 -14.24 4.16
CA PHE A 38 -13.15 -14.49 5.03
C PHE A 38 -12.85 -14.01 6.45
N ASP A 39 -13.69 -13.11 6.97
CA ASP A 39 -13.75 -12.80 8.39
C ASP A 39 -14.91 -13.57 9.03
N ASN A 40 -14.59 -14.52 9.91
CA ASN A 40 -15.55 -15.36 10.62
C ASN A 40 -15.48 -15.11 12.14
N ALA A 41 -15.69 -13.85 12.53
CA ALA A 41 -15.62 -13.42 13.94
C ALA A 41 -16.54 -14.21 14.89
N HIS A 42 -17.66 -14.75 14.39
CA HIS A 42 -18.61 -15.55 15.17
C HIS A 42 -18.33 -17.07 15.15
N VAL A 43 -17.27 -17.50 14.47
CA VAL A 43 -16.84 -18.91 14.37
C VAL A 43 -18.01 -19.80 13.91
N GLU A 44 -18.73 -19.34 12.90
CA GLU A 44 -19.86 -20.07 12.36
C GLU A 44 -19.38 -21.35 11.68
N THR A 45 -20.19 -22.41 11.79
CA THR A 45 -19.88 -23.74 11.23
C THR A 45 -20.94 -24.15 10.20
N GLY A 46 -20.56 -25.03 9.27
CA GLY A 46 -21.48 -25.57 8.26
C GLY A 46 -21.90 -24.60 7.15
N ARG A 47 -21.25 -23.43 7.03
CA ARG A 47 -21.46 -22.52 5.89
C ARG A 47 -20.80 -23.05 4.62
N HIS A 48 -21.54 -23.02 3.53
CA HIS A 48 -21.02 -23.20 2.18
C HIS A 48 -21.01 -21.86 1.47
N ASP A 49 -19.85 -21.46 0.98
CA ASP A 49 -19.66 -20.25 0.18
C ASP A 49 -19.47 -20.60 -1.31
N SER A 50 -19.95 -19.72 -2.18
CA SER A 50 -19.72 -19.80 -3.64
C SER A 50 -19.47 -18.41 -4.21
N SER A 51 -18.77 -17.58 -3.44
CA SER A 51 -18.36 -16.24 -3.86
C SER A 51 -17.31 -16.32 -4.98
N GLY A 52 -17.29 -15.31 -5.84
CA GLY A 52 -16.39 -15.29 -6.98
C GLY A 52 -16.42 -13.95 -7.73
N ILE A 53 -15.79 -13.96 -8.90
CA ILE A 53 -15.68 -12.79 -9.78
C ILE A 53 -16.21 -13.20 -11.15
N GLN A 54 -17.06 -12.36 -11.74
CA GLN A 54 -17.53 -12.51 -13.12
C GLN A 54 -16.71 -11.61 -14.04
N PHE A 55 -16.16 -12.17 -15.11
CA PHE A 55 -15.45 -11.42 -16.15
C PHE A 55 -16.32 -11.21 -17.38
N TYR A 56 -16.24 -10.00 -17.95
CA TYR A 56 -16.78 -9.68 -19.27
C TYR A 56 -15.61 -9.57 -20.24
N ILE A 57 -15.47 -10.56 -21.13
CA ILE A 57 -14.31 -10.71 -22.02
C ILE A 57 -14.73 -10.33 -23.45
N GLY A 58 -13.97 -9.43 -24.08
CA GLY A 58 -14.10 -9.12 -25.51
C GLY A 58 -13.24 -10.03 -26.38
N GLU A 59 -13.61 -10.19 -27.65
CA GLU A 59 -12.86 -10.99 -28.62
C GLU A 59 -11.63 -10.27 -29.19
N GLU A 60 -11.62 -8.93 -29.12
CA GLU A 60 -10.56 -8.08 -29.68
C GLU A 60 -9.80 -7.33 -28.58
N LEU A 61 -8.50 -7.10 -28.80
CA LEU A 61 -7.68 -6.27 -27.94
C LEU A 61 -8.15 -4.81 -27.98
N ARG A 62 -8.14 -4.17 -26.82
CA ARG A 62 -8.42 -2.73 -26.69
C ARG A 62 -7.17 -1.92 -27.01
N GLN A 63 -7.34 -0.61 -27.20
CA GLN A 63 -6.24 0.29 -27.57
C GLN A 63 -5.20 0.46 -26.45
N TYR A 64 -5.67 0.48 -25.19
CA TYR A 64 -4.82 0.69 -24.02
C TYR A 64 -4.96 -0.44 -23.01
N ASP A 65 -3.82 -0.95 -22.57
CA ASP A 65 -3.76 -1.91 -21.48
C ASP A 65 -3.90 -1.21 -20.12
N VAL A 66 -4.66 -1.83 -19.22
CA VAL A 66 -4.75 -1.46 -17.81
C VAL A 66 -3.50 -1.87 -17.06
N GLY A 67 -2.95 -0.94 -16.28
CA GLY A 67 -1.95 -1.15 -15.25
C GLY A 67 -2.54 -1.07 -13.83
N TYR A 68 -1.83 -1.69 -12.90
CA TYR A 68 -2.16 -1.66 -11.46
C TYR A 68 -0.93 -1.20 -10.68
N LEU A 69 -1.10 -0.20 -9.84
CA LEU A 69 -0.01 0.33 -9.01
C LEU A 69 -0.46 0.34 -7.55
N THR A 70 0.20 -0.41 -6.69
CA THR A 70 -0.03 -0.35 -5.24
C THR A 70 1.04 0.52 -4.59
N LEU A 71 0.60 1.56 -3.89
CA LEU A 71 1.42 2.51 -3.14
C LEU A 71 1.14 2.39 -1.64
N GLY A 72 2.09 2.81 -0.80
CA GLY A 72 1.89 2.86 0.65
C GLY A 72 3.04 2.27 1.44
N THR A 73 2.76 1.72 2.62
CA THR A 73 3.77 1.05 3.45
C THR A 73 3.70 -0.45 3.31
N GLU A 74 4.82 -1.13 3.57
CA GLU A 74 4.79 -2.58 3.73
C GLU A 74 3.80 -2.98 4.85
N SER A 75 3.03 -4.05 4.65
CA SER A 75 2.05 -4.53 5.64
C SER A 75 2.68 -5.52 6.61
N ASN A 76 3.73 -5.10 7.32
CA ASN A 76 4.41 -5.93 8.32
C ASN A 76 4.69 -5.15 9.62
N PRO A 77 4.97 -5.85 10.73
CA PRO A 77 5.10 -5.22 12.05
C PRO A 77 6.23 -4.20 12.18
N GLY A 78 7.27 -4.28 11.33
CA GLY A 78 8.39 -3.33 11.33
C GLY A 78 8.14 -2.07 10.48
N ALA A 79 7.07 -2.07 9.69
CA ALA A 79 6.71 -0.97 8.80
C ALA A 79 5.62 -0.07 9.41
N ILE A 80 4.68 -0.64 10.15
CA ILE A 80 3.58 0.08 10.81
C ILE A 80 3.58 -0.27 12.29
N VAL A 81 3.72 0.74 13.15
CA VAL A 81 3.65 0.63 14.61
C VAL A 81 2.86 1.83 15.13
N ILE A 82 1.60 1.60 15.45
CA ILE A 82 0.66 2.64 15.87
C ILE A 82 0.47 2.53 17.39
N PRO A 83 0.87 3.55 18.17
CA PRO A 83 0.66 3.56 19.60
C PRO A 83 -0.82 3.47 19.99
N PRO A 84 -1.18 2.90 21.16
CA PRO A 84 -2.52 3.01 21.70
C PRO A 84 -2.84 4.46 22.09
N GLN A 85 -4.13 4.77 22.23
CA GLN A 85 -4.62 6.06 22.76
C GLN A 85 -4.19 7.29 21.94
N ALA A 86 -3.93 7.13 20.65
CA ALA A 86 -3.68 8.24 19.74
C ALA A 86 -5.00 8.68 19.08
N SER A 87 -5.39 9.94 19.24
CA SER A 87 -6.54 10.52 18.51
C SER A 87 -6.26 10.65 17.02
N GLU A 88 -4.99 10.84 16.68
CA GLU A 88 -4.48 10.93 15.32
C GLU A 88 -3.04 10.41 15.32
N PHE A 89 -2.76 9.39 14.52
CA PHE A 89 -1.41 8.92 14.24
C PHE A 89 -1.23 8.74 12.74
N VAL A 90 -0.20 9.37 12.20
CA VAL A 90 0.05 9.46 10.76
C VAL A 90 1.17 8.51 10.37
N VAL A 91 0.86 7.62 9.44
CA VAL A 91 1.82 6.74 8.78
C VAL A 91 1.96 7.19 7.34
N ASP A 92 3.16 7.64 6.99
CA ASP A 92 3.49 8.13 5.66
C ASP A 92 4.44 7.17 4.92
N ALA A 93 4.19 7.05 3.62
CA ALA A 93 4.98 6.30 2.67
C ALA A 93 5.32 7.15 1.45
N PHE A 94 6.48 6.86 0.85
CA PHE A 94 6.98 7.57 -0.32
C PHE A 94 7.39 6.59 -1.42
N CYS A 95 6.99 6.93 -2.65
CA CYS A 95 7.46 6.30 -3.87
C CYS A 95 8.26 7.31 -4.69
N THR A 96 9.47 6.94 -5.10
CA THR A 96 10.40 7.85 -5.79
C THR A 96 10.01 8.05 -7.26
N PRO A 97 10.43 9.16 -7.89
CA PRO A 97 10.33 9.37 -9.35
C PRO A 97 10.88 8.24 -10.21
N LYS A 98 11.80 7.44 -9.64
CA LYS A 98 12.36 6.28 -10.33
C LYS A 98 11.29 5.23 -10.64
N ALA A 99 10.29 5.07 -9.78
CA ALA A 99 9.25 4.07 -9.95
C ALA A 99 8.33 4.38 -11.13
N THR A 100 7.94 5.64 -11.32
CA THR A 100 6.95 6.04 -12.35
C THR A 100 7.52 6.97 -13.40
N GLU A 101 8.84 6.86 -13.66
CA GLU A 101 9.55 7.59 -14.72
C GLU A 101 9.43 9.12 -14.68
N GLY A 102 9.24 9.70 -13.48
CA GLY A 102 9.25 11.16 -13.33
C GLY A 102 8.44 11.70 -12.17
N ASP A 103 7.37 11.00 -11.75
CA ASP A 103 6.50 11.47 -10.68
C ASP A 103 6.78 10.79 -9.33
N ALA A 104 6.69 11.53 -8.24
CA ALA A 104 6.75 10.98 -6.90
C ALA A 104 5.34 10.80 -6.34
N PHE A 105 5.14 9.77 -5.53
CA PHE A 105 3.89 9.58 -4.79
C PHE A 105 4.12 9.61 -3.29
N VAL A 106 3.22 10.30 -2.59
CA VAL A 106 3.15 10.32 -1.13
C VAL A 106 1.82 9.71 -0.72
N THR A 107 1.88 8.65 0.07
CA THR A 107 0.70 8.01 0.66
C THR A 107 0.69 8.30 2.15
N GLN A 108 -0.43 8.83 2.64
CA GLN A 108 -0.64 9.15 4.04
C GLN A 108 -1.87 8.40 4.56
N CYS A 109 -1.69 7.63 5.63
CA CYS A 109 -2.78 7.00 6.37
C CYS A 109 -2.85 7.57 7.78
N VAL A 110 -4.07 7.92 8.20
CA VAL A 110 -4.33 8.55 9.49
C VAL A 110 -5.18 7.60 10.32
N TYR A 111 -4.66 7.19 11.47
CA TYR A 111 -5.30 6.22 12.35
C TYR A 111 -5.78 6.87 13.63
N ASN A 112 -6.90 6.35 14.16
CA ASN A 112 -7.39 6.65 15.50
C ASN A 112 -7.37 5.37 16.33
N THR A 113 -6.61 5.38 17.42
CA THR A 113 -6.44 4.24 18.33
C THR A 113 -6.87 4.59 19.75
N MET A 114 -7.77 5.57 19.92
CA MET A 114 -8.33 5.94 21.22
C MET A 114 -9.04 4.77 21.91
N ASN A 115 -9.57 3.84 21.13
CA ASN A 115 -10.24 2.63 21.62
C ASN A 115 -9.26 1.46 21.88
N LYS A 116 -7.99 1.57 21.52
CA LYS A 116 -6.99 0.50 21.68
C LYS A 116 -6.19 0.70 22.97
N LYS A 117 -5.90 -0.43 23.64
CA LYS A 117 -5.05 -0.48 24.84
C LYS A 117 -3.61 -0.88 24.54
N GLU A 118 -3.42 -1.63 23.46
CA GLU A 118 -2.13 -2.15 23.02
C GLU A 118 -1.74 -1.51 21.69
N VAL A 119 -0.46 -1.62 21.35
CA VAL A 119 0.09 -1.18 20.06
C VAL A 119 -0.56 -1.97 18.92
N THR A 120 -1.00 -1.26 17.89
CA THR A 120 -1.47 -1.87 16.64
C THR A 120 -0.31 -1.97 15.65
N LEU A 121 -0.11 -3.14 15.07
CA LEU A 121 1.02 -3.43 14.16
C LEU A 121 0.55 -3.57 12.72
N GLY A 122 1.49 -3.41 11.79
CA GLY A 122 1.26 -3.73 10.39
C GLY A 122 1.13 -5.23 10.16
N GLY A 123 0.14 -5.64 9.37
CA GLY A 123 -0.08 -7.07 9.13
C GLY A 123 -1.32 -7.36 8.31
N GLN A 124 -1.72 -8.64 8.31
CA GLN A 124 -2.83 -9.18 7.52
C GLN A 124 -4.00 -9.69 8.39
N LYS A 125 -3.88 -9.56 9.71
CA LYS A 125 -4.93 -9.98 10.64
C LYS A 125 -5.95 -8.86 10.83
N THR A 126 -7.14 -9.21 11.28
CA THR A 126 -8.21 -8.26 11.67
C THR A 126 -7.82 -7.32 12.81
N THR A 127 -6.77 -7.65 13.57
CA THR A 127 -6.22 -6.83 14.65
C THR A 127 -5.03 -5.97 14.22
N ASP A 128 -4.53 -6.20 13.01
CA ASP A 128 -3.41 -5.48 12.42
C ASP A 128 -3.95 -4.38 11.48
N GLU A 129 -3.08 -3.49 11.03
CA GLU A 129 -3.43 -2.43 10.09
C GLU A 129 -2.61 -2.49 8.79
N MET A 130 -3.12 -1.86 7.74
CA MET A 130 -2.42 -1.67 6.47
C MET A 130 -2.55 -0.22 5.99
N CYS A 131 -1.48 0.31 5.40
CA CYS A 131 -1.54 1.58 4.68
C CYS A 131 -1.21 1.33 3.21
N LEU A 132 -2.23 1.01 2.41
CA LEU A 132 -2.06 0.73 0.98
C LEU A 132 -3.13 1.46 0.16
N GLN A 133 -2.73 1.89 -1.03
CA GLN A 133 -3.60 2.48 -2.04
C GLN A 133 -3.30 1.79 -3.37
N THR A 134 -4.29 1.16 -3.98
CA THR A 134 -4.12 0.50 -5.29
C THR A 134 -4.82 1.30 -6.37
N PHE A 135 -4.05 1.80 -7.33
CA PHE A 135 -4.53 2.57 -8.45
C PHE A 135 -4.68 1.68 -9.68
N THR A 136 -5.76 1.90 -10.42
CA THR A 136 -5.93 1.36 -11.76
C THR A 136 -5.64 2.49 -12.73
N TYR A 137 -4.76 2.26 -13.70
CA TYR A 137 -4.30 3.33 -14.58
C TYR A 137 -4.07 2.83 -16.01
N TYR A 138 -4.03 3.74 -16.96
CA TYR A 138 -3.70 3.43 -18.35
C TYR A 138 -3.09 4.67 -19.05
N PRO A 139 -2.22 4.49 -20.05
CA PRO A 139 -1.66 3.22 -20.51
C PRO A 139 -0.78 2.54 -19.44
N ARG A 140 -0.77 1.21 -19.38
CA ARG A 140 0.09 0.44 -18.46
C ARG A 140 1.57 0.80 -18.67
N MET A 141 2.28 1.06 -17.56
CA MET A 141 3.71 1.40 -17.54
C MET A 141 4.53 0.21 -17.03
N ASN A 142 5.70 -0.01 -17.68
CA ASN A 142 6.86 -0.85 -17.29
C ASN A 142 6.69 -1.87 -16.15
N ASP A 143 5.71 -2.77 -16.28
CA ASP A 143 5.37 -3.85 -15.34
C ASP A 143 5.36 -3.47 -13.84
N LEU A 144 5.30 -2.18 -13.50
CA LEU A 144 5.30 -1.72 -12.12
C LEU A 144 4.00 -2.15 -11.45
N PHE A 145 4.12 -2.89 -10.36
CA PHE A 145 2.96 -3.39 -9.60
C PHE A 145 2.88 -2.81 -8.19
N VAL A 146 4.02 -2.64 -7.52
CA VAL A 146 4.07 -2.21 -6.12
C VAL A 146 5.22 -1.23 -5.92
N CYS A 147 4.95 -0.13 -5.25
CA CYS A 147 5.96 0.77 -4.72
C CYS A 147 5.60 1.13 -3.27
N VAL A 148 6.28 0.50 -2.34
CA VAL A 148 6.03 0.68 -0.90
C VAL A 148 7.28 1.16 -0.19
N SER A 149 7.10 1.79 0.96
CA SER A 149 8.24 2.17 1.80
C SER A 149 8.01 1.87 3.26
N SER A 150 9.09 1.64 3.99
CA SER A 150 9.06 1.42 5.44
C SER A 150 10.22 2.16 6.11
N LEU A 151 10.23 2.21 7.44
CA LEU A 151 11.41 2.61 8.19
C LEU A 151 12.61 1.73 7.78
N SER A 152 13.77 2.35 7.59
CA SER A 152 15.00 1.62 7.26
C SER A 152 15.55 0.88 8.48
N ALA A 153 16.43 -0.11 8.26
CA ALA A 153 17.16 -0.74 9.35
C ALA A 153 17.98 0.27 10.16
N ALA A 154 18.54 1.30 9.51
CA ALA A 154 19.29 2.36 10.18
C ALA A 154 18.39 3.19 11.11
N ALA A 155 17.16 3.51 10.69
CA ALA A 155 16.19 4.18 11.55
C ALA A 155 15.87 3.34 12.80
N TRP A 156 15.61 2.04 12.61
CA TRP A 156 15.34 1.13 13.72
C TRP A 156 16.51 1.03 14.72
N LEU A 157 17.76 1.02 14.24
CA LEU A 157 18.93 0.99 15.11
C LEU A 157 19.01 2.20 16.07
N THR A 158 18.49 3.36 15.67
CA THR A 158 18.51 4.56 16.54
C THR A 158 17.62 4.44 17.77
N VAL A 159 16.59 3.60 17.71
CA VAL A 159 15.63 3.41 18.81
C VAL A 159 15.87 2.09 19.54
N ALA A 160 16.14 1.03 18.79
CA ALA A 160 16.31 -0.31 19.33
C ALA A 160 17.66 -0.51 20.04
N ASN A 161 18.70 0.16 19.54
CA ASN A 161 20.11 -0.06 19.89
C ASN A 161 20.52 -1.55 20.00
N SER A 162 19.81 -2.43 19.30
CA SER A 162 19.93 -3.88 19.42
C SER A 162 19.45 -4.57 18.15
N SER A 163 20.28 -5.45 17.61
CA SER A 163 19.93 -6.33 16.49
C SER A 163 18.93 -7.43 16.89
N SER A 164 18.71 -7.66 18.19
CA SER A 164 17.76 -8.67 18.69
C SER A 164 16.31 -8.35 18.36
N LEU A 165 15.98 -7.09 18.04
CA LEU A 165 14.64 -6.70 17.60
C LEU A 165 14.30 -7.18 16.17
N ALA A 166 15.23 -7.81 15.46
CA ALA A 166 14.91 -8.55 14.24
C ALA A 166 14.01 -9.77 14.52
N ASN A 167 13.98 -10.26 15.77
CA ASN A 167 13.02 -11.29 16.19
C ASN A 167 11.68 -10.64 16.57
N ILE A 168 10.60 -11.09 15.93
CA ILE A 168 9.26 -10.51 16.09
C ILE A 168 8.71 -10.62 17.53
N GLU A 169 9.01 -11.69 18.25
CA GLU A 169 8.51 -11.86 19.62
C GLU A 169 9.25 -10.95 20.59
N VAL A 170 10.58 -10.82 20.42
CA VAL A 170 11.38 -9.85 21.19
C VAL A 170 10.94 -8.42 20.87
N PHE A 171 10.64 -8.12 19.60
CA PHE A 171 10.15 -6.82 19.17
C PHE A 171 8.81 -6.47 19.82
N LYS A 172 7.85 -7.39 19.82
CA LYS A 172 6.56 -7.20 20.49
C LYS A 172 6.73 -7.00 21.99
N GLN A 173 7.57 -7.81 22.65
CA GLN A 173 7.86 -7.65 24.07
C GLN A 173 8.47 -6.28 24.39
N TRP A 174 9.39 -5.80 23.54
CA TRP A 174 9.94 -4.46 23.67
C TRP A 174 8.86 -3.39 23.53
N LEU A 175 7.96 -3.48 22.54
CA LEU A 175 6.85 -2.53 22.39
C LEU A 175 5.90 -2.52 23.60
N HIS A 176 5.61 -3.68 24.21
CA HIS A 176 4.80 -3.78 25.43
C HIS A 176 5.52 -3.17 26.65
N SER A 177 6.85 -3.07 26.64
CA SER A 177 7.62 -2.45 27.73
C SER A 177 7.56 -0.91 27.72
N ILE A 178 7.11 -0.31 26.62
CA ILE A 178 7.03 1.14 26.46
C ILE A 178 5.77 1.68 27.16
N GLN A 179 5.95 2.72 27.97
CA GLN A 179 4.82 3.50 28.48
C GLN A 179 4.39 4.55 27.45
N TRP A 180 3.26 4.32 26.79
CA TRP A 180 2.69 5.21 25.78
C TRP A 180 1.94 6.39 26.39
N THR A 181 2.68 7.38 26.89
CA THR A 181 2.11 8.69 27.28
C THR A 181 1.87 9.55 26.03
N PRO A 182 1.02 10.61 26.10
CA PRO A 182 0.84 11.53 24.98
C PRO A 182 2.17 12.11 24.43
N GLU A 183 3.14 12.38 25.31
CA GLU A 183 4.47 12.83 24.93
C GLU A 183 5.28 11.74 24.22
N ALA A 184 5.15 10.48 24.65
CA ALA A 184 5.79 9.35 23.97
C ALA A 184 5.19 9.14 22.57
N VAL A 185 3.87 9.23 22.43
CA VAL A 185 3.18 9.18 21.13
C VAL A 185 3.65 10.31 20.21
N ALA A 186 3.75 11.55 20.72
CA ALA A 186 4.24 12.68 19.94
C ALA A 186 5.70 12.51 19.50
N LYS A 187 6.57 11.99 20.38
CA LYS A 187 7.96 11.65 20.03
C LYS A 187 8.02 10.54 18.99
N TRP A 188 7.16 9.54 19.10
CA TRP A 188 7.06 8.43 18.13
C TRP A 188 6.61 8.93 16.75
N GLN A 189 5.62 9.82 16.70
CA GLN A 189 5.18 10.48 15.46
C GLN A 189 6.32 11.27 14.80
N LEU A 190 7.11 12.01 15.60
CA LEU A 190 8.25 12.77 15.11
C LEU A 190 9.36 11.84 14.58
N PHE A 191 9.64 10.74 15.27
CA PHE A 191 10.54 9.71 14.81
C PHE A 191 10.10 9.15 13.46
N HIS A 192 8.82 8.78 13.32
CA HIS A 192 8.28 8.30 12.04
C HIS A 192 8.48 9.34 10.94
N LYS A 193 8.19 10.63 11.16
CA LYS A 193 8.33 11.68 10.14
C LYS A 193 9.79 11.92 9.72
N ASN A 194 10.73 11.88 10.65
CA ASN A 194 12.13 12.27 10.39
C ASN A 194 13.06 11.09 10.08
N SER A 195 12.59 9.86 10.17
CA SER A 195 13.41 8.67 9.98
C SER A 195 13.65 8.33 8.52
N SER A 196 14.83 7.77 8.26
CA SER A 196 15.19 7.20 6.96
C SER A 196 14.22 6.11 6.52
N ARG A 197 13.99 6.03 5.21
CA ARG A 197 13.08 5.09 4.57
C ARG A 197 13.83 4.13 3.65
N LEU A 198 13.33 2.91 3.58
CA LEU A 198 13.64 1.96 2.52
C LEU A 198 12.43 1.90 1.59
N VAL A 199 12.62 2.33 0.34
CA VAL A 199 11.62 2.22 -0.73
C VAL A 199 11.88 0.91 -1.48
N ARG A 200 10.82 0.14 -1.73
CA ARG A 200 10.85 -1.08 -2.54
C ARG A 200 9.96 -0.88 -3.75
N ILE A 201 10.54 -1.07 -4.93
CA ILE A 201 9.88 -0.98 -6.22
C ILE A 201 9.86 -2.38 -6.81
N ILE A 202 8.66 -2.89 -7.09
CA ILE A 202 8.44 -4.26 -7.55
C ILE A 202 7.64 -4.18 -8.85
N GLY A 203 8.21 -4.74 -9.91
CA GLY A 203 7.53 -4.84 -11.19
C GLY A 203 8.01 -6.03 -12.01
N GLY A 204 7.11 -6.77 -12.66
CA GLY A 204 7.47 -7.95 -13.47
C GLY A 204 8.42 -8.92 -12.74
N SER A 205 9.66 -9.03 -13.22
CA SER A 205 10.76 -9.80 -12.60
C SER A 205 11.80 -8.94 -11.86
N THR A 206 11.61 -7.62 -11.81
CA THR A 206 12.53 -6.67 -11.15
C THR A 206 12.11 -6.41 -9.71
N PHE A 207 13.12 -6.38 -8.85
CA PHE A 207 13.00 -6.01 -7.45
C PHE A 207 14.10 -5.00 -7.14
N GLU A 208 13.71 -3.75 -6.94
CA GLU A 208 14.64 -2.65 -6.68
C GLU A 208 14.39 -2.04 -5.30
N THR A 209 15.46 -1.51 -4.71
CA THR A 209 15.41 -0.83 -3.43
C THR A 209 16.14 0.49 -3.47
N GLU A 210 15.58 1.51 -2.84
CA GLU A 210 16.21 2.81 -2.65
C GLU A 210 16.17 3.22 -1.18
N SER A 211 17.25 3.84 -0.71
CA SER A 211 17.33 4.35 0.67
C SER A 211 17.19 5.86 0.65
N LEU A 212 16.25 6.38 1.44
CA LEU A 212 16.05 7.81 1.65
C LEU A 212 16.52 8.16 3.06
N ASN A 213 17.32 9.22 3.21
CA ASN A 213 17.82 9.64 4.52
C ASN A 213 16.70 10.16 5.44
N THR A 214 15.70 10.81 4.85
CA THR A 214 14.49 11.29 5.51
C THR A 214 13.31 11.07 4.58
N LEU A 215 12.09 11.04 5.13
CA LEU A 215 10.89 11.05 4.33
C LEU A 215 10.73 12.44 3.66
N PRO A 216 10.62 12.53 2.33
CA PRO A 216 10.36 13.80 1.66
C PRO A 216 8.97 14.34 2.03
N THR A 217 8.87 15.65 2.23
CA THR A 217 7.61 16.36 2.43
C THR A 217 7.03 16.83 1.10
N TYR A 218 5.74 17.21 1.08
CA TYR A 218 5.13 17.81 -0.12
C TYR A 218 5.89 19.05 -0.62
N GLN A 219 6.52 19.79 0.28
CA GLN A 219 7.32 20.97 -0.05
C GLN A 219 8.64 20.62 -0.74
N ASP A 220 9.15 19.41 -0.57
CA ASP A 220 10.39 18.93 -1.20
C ASP A 220 10.15 18.43 -2.64
N LEU A 221 8.89 18.31 -3.06
CA LEU A 221 8.51 17.80 -4.38
C LEU A 221 8.59 18.89 -5.45
N ILE A 222 9.24 18.55 -6.57
CA ILE A 222 9.20 19.39 -7.77
C ILE A 222 7.83 19.21 -8.42
N ILE A 223 7.03 20.28 -8.44
CA ILE A 223 5.72 20.27 -9.11
C ILE A 223 5.95 20.27 -10.62
N THR A 224 5.53 19.20 -11.29
CA THR A 224 5.55 19.12 -12.75
C THR A 224 4.68 20.25 -13.33
N PRO A 225 5.20 21.12 -14.23
CA PRO A 225 4.40 22.17 -14.84
C PRO A 225 3.17 21.60 -15.53
N ARG A 226 2.03 22.32 -15.50
CA ARG A 226 0.80 21.87 -16.18
C ARG A 226 1.12 21.52 -17.64
N CYS A 227 0.67 20.35 -18.08
CA CYS A 227 0.84 19.91 -19.47
C CYS A 227 0.33 21.00 -20.43
N ASN A 228 1.20 21.41 -21.35
CA ASN A 228 0.80 22.31 -22.43
C ASN A 228 -0.04 21.51 -23.43
N THR A 229 -1.27 21.97 -23.72
CA THR A 229 -2.28 21.25 -24.50
C THR A 229 -1.83 20.86 -25.92
N ALA A 230 -0.73 21.43 -26.40
CA ALA A 230 -0.11 21.14 -27.70
C ALA A 230 0.70 19.83 -27.76
N ASN A 231 1.08 19.23 -26.62
CA ASN A 231 1.92 18.03 -26.53
C ASN A 231 1.24 16.87 -25.78
N ARG A 232 -0.06 16.64 -26.04
CA ARG A 232 -0.83 15.50 -25.52
C ARG A 232 -0.46 14.17 -26.18
N ARG A 233 0.78 13.74 -26.04
CA ARG A 233 1.11 12.31 -26.22
C ARG A 233 1.37 11.76 -24.83
N THR A 234 0.65 10.67 -24.51
CA THR A 234 0.76 9.87 -23.27
C THR A 234 0.41 10.60 -21.96
N GLU A 235 -0.85 10.99 -21.78
CA GLU A 235 -1.37 11.28 -20.43
C GLU A 235 -1.80 9.95 -19.79
N THR A 236 -1.14 9.55 -18.70
CA THR A 236 -1.60 8.42 -17.87
C THR A 236 -2.82 8.89 -17.09
N LEU A 237 -4.00 8.36 -17.41
CA LEU A 237 -5.20 8.64 -16.63
C LEU A 237 -5.22 7.71 -15.41
N LEU A 238 -5.20 8.30 -14.23
CA LEU A 238 -5.28 7.57 -12.96
C LEU A 238 -6.75 7.44 -12.57
N PHE A 239 -7.30 6.21 -12.60
CA PHE A 239 -8.58 5.93 -11.97
C PHE A 239 -8.34 5.52 -10.52
N LEU A 240 -8.85 6.34 -9.62
CA LEU A 240 -8.84 6.10 -8.18
C LEU A 240 -9.87 5.02 -7.84
N LEU A 241 -9.49 3.75 -8.01
CA LEU A 241 -10.16 2.67 -7.30
C LEU A 241 -9.60 2.64 -5.88
N PHE A 242 -10.22 3.38 -4.97
CA PHE A 242 -9.99 3.16 -3.55
C PHE A 242 -10.47 1.75 -3.23
N ILE A 243 -9.54 0.80 -3.17
CA ILE A 243 -9.71 -0.46 -2.46
C ILE A 243 -9.13 -0.19 -1.07
N PRO A 244 -9.91 0.38 -0.13
CA PRO A 244 -9.48 0.31 1.24
C PRO A 244 -9.43 -1.18 1.59
N LEU A 245 -8.23 -1.71 1.79
CA LEU A 245 -8.05 -2.90 2.62
C LEU A 245 -8.35 -2.47 4.06
N LEU A 246 -9.59 -2.04 4.32
CA LEU A 246 -10.10 -1.69 5.63
C LEU A 246 -10.27 -3.01 6.38
N MET A 247 -9.25 -3.38 7.13
CA MET A 247 -9.42 -4.16 8.35
C MET A 247 -9.37 -3.20 9.55
N SER A 248 -10.12 -2.09 9.52
CA SER A 248 -10.21 -1.23 10.71
C SER A 248 -11.42 -1.62 11.56
N ILE A 249 -11.14 -1.97 12.82
CA ILE A 249 -12.08 -2.04 13.96
C ILE A 249 -11.84 -0.84 14.87
#